data_AF-A0A924FK99-F1
#
_entry.id   AF-A0A924FK99-F1
#
_cell.length_a   1.000
_cell.length_b   1.000
_cell.length_c   1.000
_cell.angle_alpha   90.00
_cell.angle_beta   90.00
_cell.angle_gamma   90.00
#
_symmetry.space_group_name_H-M   'P 1'
#
loop_
_entity.id
_entity.type
_entity.pdbx_description
1 polymer ?
#
loop_
_entity_poly.entity_id
_entity_poly.type
_entity_poly.pdbx_seq_one_letter_code
_entity_poly.pdbx_strand_id
1 'polypeptide(L)'
;MVNQTEGKPYSVNLKNGERYLTYLKSSHLLTDAYLNQWRTFFRERQAGFRQSPQSEGPPTGFDYDLVMLNQDVDMQFAALKSLKMGKVVVSNDKATVGFTLLDTYEFGLVRQNGRWLINEILNQSQE
;
A
#
# COMPACT_ATOMS: atom_id res chain seq x y z
N MET A 1 -10.91 -5.97 -0.85
CA MET A 1 -10.09 -7.01 -0.18
C MET A 1 -10.68 -7.53 1.12
N VAL A 2 -11.72 -6.90 1.67
CA VAL A 2 -12.48 -7.38 2.84
C VAL A 2 -13.84 -7.89 2.36
N ASN A 3 -14.34 -8.97 2.95
CA ASN A 3 -15.72 -9.39 2.79
C ASN A 3 -16.57 -8.54 3.74
N GLN A 4 -17.48 -7.76 3.16
CA GLN A 4 -18.40 -6.89 3.89
C GLN A 4 -19.81 -7.33 3.56
N THR A 5 -20.56 -7.74 4.57
CA THR A 5 -21.97 -8.08 4.46
C THR A 5 -22.67 -7.38 5.61
N GLU A 6 -23.77 -6.68 5.31
CA GLU A 6 -24.50 -5.91 6.32
C GLU A 6 -24.86 -6.80 7.53
N GLY A 7 -24.61 -6.28 8.73
CA GLY A 7 -24.84 -7.00 9.99
C GLY A 7 -23.93 -8.22 10.23
N LYS A 8 -22.91 -8.45 9.40
CA LYS A 8 -21.91 -9.50 9.61
C LYS A 8 -20.53 -8.90 9.93
N PRO A 9 -19.77 -9.52 10.87
CA PRO A 9 -18.41 -9.12 11.09
C PRO A 9 -17.54 -9.19 9.83
N TYR A 10 -16.64 -8.23 9.68
CA TYR A 10 -15.67 -8.21 8.61
C TYR A 10 -14.75 -9.43 8.65
N SER A 11 -14.31 -9.85 7.46
CA SER A 11 -13.23 -10.81 7.29
C SER A 11 -12.39 -10.43 6.10
N VAL A 12 -11.09 -10.68 6.15
CA VAL A 12 -10.21 -10.43 4.99
C VAL A 12 -10.43 -11.53 3.97
N ASN A 13 -10.68 -11.15 2.72
CA ASN A 13 -10.73 -12.08 1.61
C ASN A 13 -9.30 -12.40 1.15
N LEU A 14 -8.64 -13.32 1.85
CA LEU A 14 -7.24 -13.67 1.57
C LEU A 14 -7.03 -14.12 0.11
N LYS A 15 -8.00 -14.83 -0.48
CA LYS A 15 -7.93 -15.25 -1.90
C LYS A 15 -7.86 -14.05 -2.84
N ASN A 16 -8.71 -13.05 -2.65
CA ASN A 16 -8.67 -11.83 -3.45
C ASN A 16 -7.48 -10.93 -3.09
N GLY A 17 -7.03 -10.95 -1.83
CA GLY A 17 -5.77 -10.32 -1.41
C GLY A 17 -4.57 -10.86 -2.20
N GLU A 18 -4.44 -12.18 -2.33
CA GLU A 18 -3.37 -12.79 -3.14
C GLU A 18 -3.48 -12.45 -4.63
N ARG A 19 -4.70 -12.37 -5.19
CA ARG A 19 -4.91 -11.92 -6.58
C ARG A 19 -4.46 -10.48 -6.77
N TYR A 20 -4.75 -9.61 -5.80
CA TYR A 20 -4.29 -8.22 -5.80
C TYR A 20 -2.77 -8.12 -5.74
N LEU A 21 -2.11 -8.84 -4.83
CA LEU A 21 -0.64 -8.86 -4.75
C LEU A 21 0.00 -9.44 -6.01
N THR A 22 -0.63 -10.42 -6.65
CA THR A 22 -0.16 -10.97 -7.93
C THR A 22 -0.24 -9.94 -9.06
N TYR A 23 -1.33 -9.16 -9.09
CA TYR A 23 -1.48 -8.05 -10.04
C TYR A 23 -0.39 -6.99 -9.81
N LEU A 24 -0.16 -6.57 -8.57
CA LEU A 24 0.93 -5.64 -8.25
C LEU A 24 2.31 -6.20 -8.66
N LYS A 25 2.57 -7.49 -8.40
CA LYS A 25 3.80 -8.17 -8.82
C LYS A 25 4.04 -8.14 -10.33
N SER A 26 2.97 -8.19 -11.14
CA SER A 26 3.09 -8.14 -12.60
C SER A 26 3.60 -6.80 -13.15
N SER A 27 3.63 -5.74 -12.34
CA SER A 27 4.28 -4.47 -12.72
C SER A 27 5.80 -4.61 -12.86
N HIS A 28 6.41 -5.60 -12.20
CA HIS A 28 7.86 -5.74 -12.04
C HIS A 28 8.54 -4.53 -11.38
N LEU A 29 7.79 -3.68 -10.67
CA LEU A 29 8.30 -2.49 -9.99
C LEU A 29 8.47 -2.66 -8.48
N LEU A 30 7.93 -3.73 -7.90
CA LEU A 30 7.87 -3.95 -6.44
C LEU A 30 8.75 -5.14 -6.04
N THR A 31 9.36 -5.08 -4.87
CA THR A 31 10.09 -6.22 -4.31
C THR A 31 9.13 -7.28 -3.77
N ASP A 32 9.56 -8.55 -3.79
CA ASP A 32 8.83 -9.62 -3.11
C ASP A 32 8.75 -9.38 -1.59
N ALA A 33 9.75 -8.73 -1.00
CA ALA A 33 9.76 -8.35 0.41
C ALA A 33 8.61 -7.39 0.74
N TYR A 34 8.41 -6.34 -0.06
CA TYR A 34 7.30 -5.40 0.12
C TYR A 34 5.94 -6.09 -0.03
N LEU A 35 5.77 -6.92 -1.06
CA LEU A 35 4.53 -7.68 -1.24
C LEU A 35 4.26 -8.67 -0.11
N ASN A 36 5.31 -9.23 0.50
CA ASN A 36 5.19 -10.10 1.66
C ASN A 36 4.73 -9.36 2.92
N GLN A 37 5.09 -8.08 3.09
CA GLN A 37 4.58 -7.26 4.20
C GLN A 37 3.06 -7.13 4.11
N TRP A 38 2.51 -6.82 2.94
CA TRP A 38 1.07 -6.77 2.73
C TRP A 38 0.38 -8.12 2.94
N ARG A 39 1.01 -9.21 2.51
CA ARG A 39 0.51 -10.58 2.77
C ARG A 39 0.42 -10.86 4.27
N THR A 40 1.43 -10.48 5.04
CA THR A 40 1.43 -10.58 6.51
C THR A 40 0.33 -9.70 7.11
N PHE A 41 0.25 -8.44 6.69
CA PHE A 41 -0.79 -7.50 7.12
C PHE A 41 -2.21 -8.08 6.93
N PHE A 42 -2.51 -8.67 5.77
CA PHE A 42 -3.82 -9.30 5.52
C PHE A 42 -4.12 -10.44 6.49
N ARG A 43 -3.13 -11.25 6.86
CA ARG A 43 -3.30 -12.35 7.83
C ARG A 43 -3.51 -11.81 9.24
N GLU A 44 -2.77 -10.77 9.61
CA GLU A 44 -2.90 -10.13 10.92
C GLU A 44 -4.26 -9.43 11.07
N ARG A 45 -4.72 -8.71 10.05
CA ARG A 45 -6.08 -8.12 10.05
C ARG A 45 -7.16 -9.20 10.14
N GLN A 46 -7.00 -10.33 9.43
CA GLN A 46 -7.92 -11.46 9.55
C GLN A 46 -7.95 -12.06 10.96
N ALA A 47 -6.80 -12.17 11.62
CA ALA A 47 -6.71 -12.61 13.01
C ALA A 47 -7.38 -11.58 13.95
N GLY A 48 -7.11 -10.29 13.73
CA GLY A 48 -7.73 -9.19 14.47
C GLY A 48 -9.25 -9.20 14.40
N PHE A 49 -9.85 -9.31 13.22
CA PHE A 49 -11.31 -9.39 13.08
C PHE A 49 -11.94 -10.63 13.73
N ARG A 50 -11.18 -11.72 13.92
CA ARG A 50 -11.66 -12.90 14.67
C ARG A 50 -11.63 -12.68 16.18
N GLN A 51 -10.62 -11.97 16.67
CA GLN A 51 -10.46 -11.68 18.10
C GLN A 51 -11.38 -10.54 18.56
N SER A 52 -11.52 -9.52 17.72
CA SER A 52 -12.37 -8.35 17.95
C SER A 52 -13.22 -8.08 16.70
N PRO A 53 -14.42 -8.69 16.61
CA PRO A 53 -15.33 -8.52 15.49
C PRO A 53 -15.72 -7.05 15.28
N GLN A 54 -15.65 -6.58 14.04
CA GLN A 54 -16.11 -5.25 13.61
C GLN A 54 -17.15 -5.42 12.52
N SER A 55 -18.24 -4.64 12.58
CA SER A 55 -19.34 -4.69 11.59
C SER A 55 -19.84 -3.32 11.16
N GLU A 56 -19.27 -2.25 11.72
CA GLU A 56 -19.66 -0.87 11.42
C GLU A 56 -18.43 -0.06 10.97
N GLY A 57 -18.70 0.95 10.14
CA GLY A 57 -17.69 1.84 9.60
C GLY A 57 -16.72 1.17 8.62
N PRO A 58 -15.65 1.87 8.23
CA PRO A 58 -14.58 1.28 7.45
C PRO A 58 -13.89 0.15 8.24
N PRO A 59 -13.59 -1.01 7.62
CA PRO A 59 -12.83 -2.05 8.30
C PRO A 59 -11.44 -1.53 8.66
N THR A 60 -11.02 -1.68 9.92
CA THR A 60 -9.73 -1.14 10.38
C THR A 60 -8.56 -1.60 9.49
N GLY A 61 -7.82 -0.63 8.94
CA GLY A 61 -6.68 -0.87 8.05
C GLY A 61 -7.03 -1.11 6.58
N PHE A 62 -8.31 -0.95 6.22
CA PHE A 62 -8.79 -0.97 4.83
C PHE A 62 -9.64 0.28 4.53
N ASP A 63 -9.44 1.31 5.33
CA ASP A 63 -10.05 2.62 5.23
C ASP A 63 -9.26 3.56 4.32
N TYR A 64 -8.31 3.05 3.52
CA TYR A 64 -7.52 3.77 2.53
C TYR A 64 -7.00 2.81 1.44
N ASP A 65 -6.54 3.33 0.30
CA ASP A 65 -5.88 2.53 -0.74
C ASP A 65 -4.46 2.13 -0.36
N LEU A 66 -4.07 0.87 -0.59
CA LEU A 66 -2.83 0.33 -0.04
C LEU A 66 -1.56 0.68 -0.85
N VAL A 67 -1.70 1.31 -2.02
CA VAL A 67 -0.56 1.82 -2.80
C VAL A 67 -0.45 3.33 -2.62
N MET A 68 -1.57 4.03 -2.74
CA MET A 68 -1.64 5.49 -2.59
C MET A 68 -1.70 5.93 -1.13
N LEU A 69 -1.93 5.02 -0.19
CA LEU A 69 -2.01 5.33 1.26
C LEU A 69 -2.91 6.54 1.56
N ASN A 70 -4.05 6.61 0.88
CA ASN A 70 -5.00 7.74 0.95
C ASN A 70 -6.44 7.25 0.70
N GLN A 71 -7.43 7.97 1.25
CA GLN A 71 -8.87 7.71 1.08
C GLN A 71 -9.43 8.20 -0.25
N ASP A 72 -9.00 9.37 -0.70
CA ASP A 72 -9.47 10.02 -1.93
C ASP A 72 -8.51 9.72 -3.08
N VAL A 73 -8.63 8.49 -3.57
CA VAL A 73 -7.81 7.96 -4.66
C VAL A 73 -8.03 8.77 -5.94
N ASP A 74 -9.27 9.15 -6.24
CA ASP A 74 -9.62 9.86 -7.47
C ASP A 74 -8.98 11.25 -7.51
N MET A 75 -9.01 12.00 -6.40
CA MET A 75 -8.32 13.28 -6.33
C MET A 75 -6.80 13.13 -6.45
N GLN A 76 -6.20 12.11 -5.82
CA GLN A 76 -4.75 11.86 -5.98
C GLN A 76 -4.38 11.51 -7.43
N PHE A 77 -5.19 10.69 -8.11
CA PHE A 77 -4.98 10.36 -9.53
C PHE A 77 -5.13 11.60 -10.42
N ALA A 78 -6.09 12.48 -10.14
CA ALA A 78 -6.25 13.74 -10.87
C ALA A 78 -5.02 14.65 -10.72
N ALA A 79 -4.34 14.60 -9.56
CA ALA A 79 -3.14 15.38 -9.28
C ALA A 79 -1.85 14.82 -9.89
N LEU A 80 -1.87 13.66 -10.59
CA LEU A 80 -0.68 13.09 -11.24
C LEU A 80 0.00 14.05 -12.21
N LYS A 81 -0.79 14.86 -12.94
CA LYS A 81 -0.25 15.87 -13.87
C LYS A 81 0.48 17.02 -13.18
N SER A 82 0.21 17.22 -11.89
CA SER A 82 0.83 18.23 -11.04
C SER A 82 1.87 17.65 -10.09
N LEU A 83 2.30 16.39 -10.29
CA LEU A 83 3.33 15.76 -9.49
C LEU A 83 4.59 16.62 -9.46
N LYS A 84 5.06 16.94 -8.25
CA LYS A 84 6.31 17.66 -8.02
C LYS A 84 7.34 16.72 -7.42
N MET A 85 8.49 16.60 -8.07
CA MET A 85 9.59 15.84 -7.50
C MET A 85 10.16 16.56 -6.27
N GLY A 86 10.37 15.81 -5.20
CA GLY A 86 11.05 16.25 -4.00
C GLY A 86 12.52 15.78 -3.99
N LYS A 87 13.03 15.54 -2.79
CA LYS A 87 14.41 15.09 -2.59
C LYS A 87 14.61 13.67 -3.11
N VAL A 88 15.69 13.46 -3.84
CA VAL A 88 16.17 12.13 -4.23
C VAL A 88 17.51 11.89 -3.58
N VAL A 89 17.63 10.80 -2.82
CA VAL A 89 18.88 10.37 -2.19
C VAL A 89 19.21 8.98 -2.69
N VAL A 90 20.42 8.77 -3.18
CA VAL A 90 20.91 7.47 -3.62
C VAL A 90 22.18 7.14 -2.85
N SER A 91 22.24 5.95 -2.27
CA SER A 91 23.41 5.43 -1.57
C SER A 91 23.56 3.95 -1.85
N ASN A 92 24.60 3.57 -2.59
CA ASN A 92 24.83 2.21 -3.07
C ASN A 92 23.59 1.65 -3.78
N ASP A 93 23.10 0.50 -3.31
CA ASP A 93 21.92 -0.20 -3.83
C ASP A 93 20.62 0.20 -3.12
N LYS A 94 20.59 1.38 -2.50
CA LYS A 94 19.38 1.97 -1.89
C LYS A 94 19.13 3.37 -2.42
N ALA A 95 17.86 3.72 -2.56
CA ALA A 95 17.45 5.07 -2.88
C ALA A 95 16.16 5.44 -2.14
N THR A 96 16.02 6.73 -1.91
CA THR A 96 14.82 7.35 -1.38
C THR A 96 14.36 8.41 -2.37
N VAL A 97 13.11 8.35 -2.80
CA VAL A 97 12.52 9.27 -3.76
C VAL A 97 11.30 9.92 -3.15
N GLY A 98 11.45 11.19 -2.76
CA GLY A 98 10.34 12.02 -2.33
C GLY A 98 9.63 12.66 -3.51
N PHE A 99 8.30 12.77 -3.45
CA PHE A 99 7.49 13.53 -4.41
C PHE A 99 6.18 13.97 -3.76
N THR A 100 5.54 14.97 -4.35
CA THR A 100 4.28 15.53 -3.86
C THR A 100 3.22 15.45 -4.95
N LEU A 101 2.07 14.89 -4.59
CA LEU A 101 0.80 14.96 -5.33
C LEU A 101 -0.12 15.95 -4.59
N LEU A 102 -1.24 15.49 -4.03
CA LEU A 102 -1.95 16.23 -2.99
C LEU A 102 -1.29 16.04 -1.63
N ASP A 103 -0.79 14.83 -1.40
CA ASP A 103 0.01 14.48 -0.23
C ASP A 103 1.49 14.36 -0.60
N THR A 104 2.35 14.36 0.42
CA THR A 104 3.77 14.10 0.26
C THR A 104 4.07 12.63 0.47
N TYR A 105 4.75 12.03 -0.51
CA TYR A 105 5.12 10.63 -0.51
C TYR A 105 6.63 10.47 -0.50
N GLU A 106 7.07 9.38 0.10
CA GLU A 106 8.44 8.89 0.00
C GLU A 106 8.43 7.43 -0.42
N PHE A 107 9.13 7.11 -1.50
CA PHE A 107 9.36 5.74 -1.94
C PHE A 107 10.77 5.32 -1.56
N GLY A 108 10.87 4.23 -0.80
CA GLY A 108 12.12 3.52 -0.56
C GLY A 108 12.36 2.50 -1.68
N LEU A 109 13.52 2.57 -2.33
CA LEU A 109 13.91 1.67 -3.41
C LEU A 109 15.16 0.89 -3.06
N VAL A 110 15.24 -0.33 -3.57
CA VAL A 110 16.45 -1.16 -3.55
C VAL A 110 16.83 -1.58 -4.96
N ARG A 111 18.13 -1.67 -5.24
CA ARG A 111 18.62 -2.17 -6.53
C ARG A 111 18.78 -3.68 -6.47
N GLN A 112 18.07 -4.41 -7.33
CA GLN A 112 18.16 -5.85 -7.48
C GLN A 112 18.38 -6.19 -8.95
N ASN A 113 19.43 -6.97 -9.26
CA ASN A 113 19.77 -7.35 -10.64
C ASN A 113 19.83 -6.14 -11.60
N GLY A 114 20.41 -5.04 -11.13
CA GLY A 114 20.57 -3.80 -11.90
C GLY A 114 19.32 -2.93 -12.04
N ARG A 115 18.17 -3.31 -11.45
CA ARG A 115 16.90 -2.55 -11.52
C ARG A 115 16.54 -2.00 -10.15
N TRP A 116 16.04 -0.76 -10.11
CA TRP A 116 15.44 -0.18 -8.91
C TRP A 116 14.02 -0.70 -8.73
N LEU A 117 13.74 -1.25 -7.56
CA LEU A 117 12.43 -1.76 -7.19
C LEU A 117 11.95 -1.05 -5.92
N ILE A 118 10.67 -0.70 -5.89
CA ILE A 118 10.00 -0.15 -4.72
C ILE A 118 9.97 -1.24 -3.65
N ASN A 119 10.57 -0.91 -2.51
CA ASN A 119 10.64 -1.76 -1.33
C ASN A 119 9.79 -1.21 -0.18
N GLU A 120 9.38 0.05 -0.27
CA GLU A 120 8.59 0.74 0.74
C GLU A 120 7.89 1.95 0.10
N ILE A 121 6.67 2.23 0.57
CA ILE A 121 5.89 3.40 0.21
C ILE A 121 5.42 4.03 1.51
N LEU A 122 5.67 5.33 1.68
CA LEU A 122 5.25 6.12 2.84
C LEU A 122 4.43 7.31 2.36
N ASN A 123 3.33 7.59 3.06
CA ASN A 123 2.61 8.86 2.96
C ASN A 123 3.01 9.72 4.16
N GLN A 124 3.91 10.67 3.93
CA GLN A 124 4.48 11.55 4.95
C GLN A 124 3.48 12.61 5.43
N SER A 125 2.30 12.71 4.82
CA SER A 125 1.24 13.62 5.26
C SER A 125 0.28 13.01 6.29
N GLN A 126 0.41 11.69 6.57
CA GLN A 126 -0.42 10.98 7.56
C GLN A 126 0.36 10.46 8.77
N GLU A 127 1.62 10.86 8.92
CA GLU A 127 2.46 10.61 10.11
C GLU A 127 2.38 11.76 11.13
#